data_AF-A0AAU6XGB2-F1
#
_entry.id   AF-A0AAU6XGB2-F1
#
_cell.length_a   1.000
_cell.length_b   1.000
_cell.length_c   1.000
_cell.angle_alpha   90.00
_cell.angle_beta   90.00
_cell.angle_gamma   90.00
#
_symmetry.space_group_name_H-M   'P 1'
#
loop_
_entity.id
_entity.type
_entity.pdbx_description
1 polymer ?
#
loop_
_entity_poly.entity_id
_entity_poly.type
_entity_poly.pdbx_seq_one_letter_code
_entity_poly.pdbx_strand_id
1 'polypeptide(L)'
;MTKPLAGLFKVRQREAPGPAPYARSLRLCGEHLAAQEPGAAGATGPQVRLTRAIGAFAASLDGPAADPFDALLQAGERALEVGGEHGLGLALGLAESAAGIRQRSKGAWRLRGLALDGLGRGGEATECYERYVALLPDGRPAPEVARRMHTLRRRRECLEAAVALFPEDGSELRELLEEPTATTAVLAPRFAAYVRARVAGHGVGDPAVRRLLALYGGYRRLVERAGTPDPPHDGVTPVDVSGLRGLVSGRSVCVVSNAADVAGSTLGAEIDGYDLVVRCDTFRIRARGTGERTGLHAVSLRGDAPWQGPAWTGRAGIRLVFGDPAAGWRRAVRERLVPGAQDHVADASLRRPLGDPALLGEDGWGPAPTTAFTVLRLLDFLDASPRLDLVGFTLPGRLRPREAEWVLDHAAHVDHSKMRIALR
;
A
#
# COMPACT_ATOMS: atom_id res chain seq x y z
N MET A 1 59.02 40.93 39.01
CA MET A 1 57.74 41.11 38.32
C MET A 1 57.55 39.98 37.33
N THR A 2 56.86 38.91 37.72
CA THR A 2 56.60 37.72 36.89
C THR A 2 55.11 37.70 36.54
N LYS A 3 54.77 37.97 35.28
CA LYS A 3 53.40 37.81 34.75
C LYS A 3 53.22 36.35 34.28
N PRO A 4 52.19 35.60 34.72
CA PRO A 4 51.90 34.31 34.13
C PRO A 4 51.00 34.47 32.90
N LEU A 5 51.39 33.80 31.81
CA LEU A 5 50.57 33.57 30.62
C LEU A 5 49.50 32.53 30.96
N ALA A 6 48.27 32.97 31.23
CA ALA A 6 47.10 32.10 31.32
C ALA A 6 46.20 32.38 30.11
N GLY A 7 46.44 31.65 29.02
CA GLY A 7 45.63 31.72 27.81
C GLY A 7 45.43 30.32 27.22
N LEU A 8 44.18 30.04 26.87
CA LEU A 8 43.73 29.05 25.87
C LEU A 8 43.56 27.58 26.30
N PHE A 9 42.65 27.33 27.25
CA PHE A 9 41.77 26.15 27.17
C PHE A 9 40.36 26.52 27.65
N LYS A 10 39.62 27.28 26.82
CA LYS A 10 38.15 27.31 26.95
C LYS A 10 37.63 25.99 26.35
N VAL A 11 37.47 25.00 27.22
CA VAL A 11 36.60 23.85 26.94
C VAL A 11 35.24 24.42 26.57
N ARG A 12 34.80 24.24 25.31
CA ARG A 12 33.41 24.45 24.92
C ARG A 12 32.57 23.45 25.71
N GLN A 13 32.11 23.83 26.90
CA GLN A 13 31.00 23.15 27.54
C GLN A 13 29.82 23.30 26.56
N ARG A 14 29.44 22.19 25.92
CA ARG A 14 28.16 22.08 25.24
C ARG A 14 27.11 22.32 26.32
N GLU A 15 26.43 23.47 26.28
CA GLU A 15 25.24 23.69 27.09
C GLU A 15 24.31 22.51 26.83
N ALA A 16 24.00 21.76 27.89
CA ALA A 16 22.95 20.77 27.83
C ALA A 16 21.68 21.53 27.42
N PRO A 17 20.91 21.03 26.44
CA PRO A 17 19.67 21.69 26.05
C PRO A 17 18.80 21.85 27.28
N GLY A 18 18.26 23.07 27.48
CA GLY A 18 17.34 23.34 28.59
C GLY A 18 16.12 22.41 28.55
N PRO A 19 15.32 22.33 29.63
CA PRO A 19 14.23 21.33 29.77
C PRO A 19 13.10 21.44 28.72
N ALA A 20 13.05 22.52 27.93
CA ALA A 20 11.96 22.84 27.02
C ALA A 20 11.68 21.79 25.91
N PRO A 21 12.67 21.20 25.20
CA PRO A 21 12.40 20.20 24.16
C PRO A 21 11.86 18.89 24.73
N TYR A 22 12.30 18.49 25.93
CA TYR A 22 11.77 17.30 26.62
C TYR A 22 10.35 17.52 27.13
N ALA A 23 10.06 18.71 27.69
CA ALA A 23 8.71 19.09 28.09
C ALA A 23 7.73 19.12 26.91
N ARG A 24 8.17 19.63 25.74
CA ARG A 24 7.39 19.56 24.50
C ARG A 24 7.11 18.11 24.10
N SER A 25 8.13 17.26 24.09
CA SER A 25 7.99 15.84 23.75
C SER A 25 7.01 15.12 24.68
N LEU A 26 7.07 15.38 25.98
CA LEU A 26 6.15 14.79 26.95
C LEU A 26 4.70 15.24 26.72
N ARG A 27 4.49 16.51 26.36
CA ARG A 27 3.18 17.03 25.98
C ARG A 27 2.61 16.31 24.76
N LEU A 28 3.40 16.15 23.70
CA LEU A 28 2.98 15.42 22.50
C LEU A 28 2.60 13.97 22.81
N CYS A 29 3.36 13.31 23.69
CA CYS A 29 3.02 11.97 24.16
C CYS A 29 1.68 11.95 24.92
N GLY A 30 1.44 12.94 25.78
CA GLY A 30 0.18 13.08 26.53
C GLY A 30 -1.02 13.34 25.61
N GLU A 31 -0.88 14.25 24.64
CA GLU A 31 -1.91 14.53 23.62
C GLU A 31 -2.24 13.27 22.80
N HIS A 32 -1.22 12.50 22.39
CA HIS A 32 -1.41 11.25 21.67
C HIS A 32 -2.17 10.22 22.51
N LEU A 33 -1.85 10.07 23.80
CA LEU A 33 -2.55 9.15 24.70
C LEU A 33 -3.99 9.59 24.96
N ALA A 34 -4.22 10.90 25.12
CA ALA A 34 -5.56 11.46 25.34
C ALA A 34 -6.47 11.32 24.12
N ALA A 35 -5.90 11.33 22.92
CA ALA A 35 -6.65 11.11 21.68
C ALA A 35 -7.06 9.63 21.46
N GLN A 36 -6.62 8.69 22.31
CA GLN A 36 -7.04 7.29 22.22
C GLN A 36 -8.41 7.13 22.89
N GLU A 37 -9.41 6.66 22.15
CA GLU A 37 -10.74 6.42 22.71
C GLU A 37 -10.71 5.32 23.79
N PRO A 38 -11.25 5.59 25.00
CA PRO A 38 -11.41 4.57 26.01
C PRO A 38 -12.46 3.55 25.57
N GLY A 39 -12.02 2.34 25.18
CA GLY A 39 -12.91 1.21 24.88
C GLY A 39 -12.86 0.67 23.45
N ALA A 40 -12.03 1.22 22.56
CA ALA A 40 -11.75 0.57 21.29
C ALA A 40 -11.13 -0.82 21.53
N ALA A 41 -11.71 -1.86 20.93
CA ALA A 41 -11.38 -3.27 21.17
C ALA A 41 -9.86 -3.54 21.24
N GLY A 42 -9.37 -3.90 22.43
CA GLY A 42 -8.02 -4.42 22.71
C GLY A 42 -6.85 -3.57 22.19
N ALA A 43 -6.09 -2.92 23.09
CA ALA A 43 -4.85 -2.24 22.71
C ALA A 43 -3.93 -3.17 21.90
N THR A 44 -3.58 -2.75 20.68
CA THR A 44 -2.71 -3.55 19.80
C THR A 44 -1.31 -3.71 20.41
N GLY A 45 -0.59 -4.77 20.07
CA GLY A 45 0.79 -4.99 20.54
C GLY A 45 1.72 -3.78 20.37
N PRO A 46 1.72 -3.07 19.22
CA PRO A 46 2.44 -1.81 19.04
C PRO A 46 2.00 -0.69 19.99
N GLN A 47 0.69 -0.55 20.22
CA GLN A 47 0.13 0.47 21.14
C GLN A 47 0.66 0.28 22.56
N VAL A 48 0.65 -0.97 23.05
CA VAL A 48 1.14 -1.31 24.39
C VAL A 48 2.63 -0.99 24.53
N ARG A 49 3.44 -1.28 23.50
CA ARG A 49 4.87 -0.94 23.50
C ARG A 49 5.10 0.56 23.50
N LEU A 50 4.31 1.32 22.74
CA LEU A 50 4.37 2.79 22.74
C LEU A 50 4.03 3.36 24.12
N THR A 51 2.91 2.94 24.73
CA THR A 51 2.53 3.40 26.07
C THR A 51 3.61 3.12 27.11
N ARG A 52 4.23 1.92 27.07
CA ARG A 52 5.37 1.59 27.94
C ARG A 52 6.58 2.47 27.68
N ALA A 53 6.91 2.74 26.41
CA ALA A 53 8.04 3.60 26.06
C ALA A 53 7.81 5.06 26.47
N ILE A 54 6.58 5.57 26.37
CA ILE A 54 6.19 6.88 26.88
C ILE A 54 6.36 6.94 28.40
N GLY A 55 5.92 5.90 29.13
CA GLY A 55 6.12 5.82 30.58
C GLY A 55 7.60 5.78 30.99
N ALA A 56 8.42 5.02 30.27
CA ALA A 56 9.86 4.98 30.48
C ALA A 56 10.53 6.34 30.18
N PHE A 57 10.10 7.03 29.12
CA PHE A 57 10.55 8.38 28.80
C PHE A 57 10.16 9.37 29.91
N ALA A 58 8.92 9.35 30.38
CA ALA A 58 8.48 10.20 31.49
C ALA A 58 9.33 9.96 32.76
N ALA A 59 9.51 8.70 33.15
CA ALA A 59 10.32 8.34 34.32
C ALA A 59 11.80 8.75 34.18
N SER A 60 12.33 8.75 32.96
CA SER A 60 13.72 9.17 32.71
C SER A 60 13.96 10.66 32.96
N LEU A 61 12.92 11.50 32.97
CA LEU A 61 13.05 12.94 33.21
C LEU A 61 13.29 13.28 34.68
N ASP A 62 12.85 12.42 35.61
CA ASP A 62 12.97 12.62 37.06
C ASP A 62 14.23 11.97 37.65
N GLY A 63 14.91 11.09 36.90
CA GLY A 63 16.08 10.33 37.35
C GLY A 63 17.40 11.04 37.09
N PRO A 64 18.23 11.34 38.12
CA PRO A 64 19.50 12.09 37.94
C PRO A 64 20.59 11.34 37.13
N ALA A 65 20.41 10.04 36.90
CA ALA A 65 21.35 9.18 36.17
C ALA A 65 20.83 8.67 34.82
N ALA A 66 19.57 8.95 34.47
CA ALA A 66 18.98 8.50 33.22
C ALA A 66 19.29 9.50 32.09
N ASP A 67 19.68 9.01 30.90
CA ASP A 67 19.74 9.85 29.69
C ASP A 67 18.35 9.85 29.02
N PRO A 68 17.56 10.93 29.14
CA PRO A 68 16.20 10.96 28.60
C PRO A 68 16.17 10.92 27.07
N PHE A 69 17.32 11.16 26.42
CA PHE A 69 17.44 11.17 24.98
C PHE A 69 17.17 9.80 24.35
N ASP A 70 17.71 8.74 24.93
CA ASP A 70 17.54 7.38 24.39
C ASP A 70 16.10 6.90 24.58
N ALA A 71 15.50 7.23 25.73
CA ALA A 71 14.09 6.97 25.97
C ALA A 71 13.17 7.77 25.03
N LEU A 72 13.53 9.01 24.70
CA LEU A 72 12.83 9.83 23.70
C LEU A 72 12.89 9.18 22.30
N LEU A 73 14.07 8.74 21.87
CA LEU A 73 14.23 8.05 20.58
C LEU A 73 13.43 6.75 20.56
N GLN A 74 13.48 5.97 21.64
CA GLN A 74 12.74 4.72 21.77
C GLN A 74 11.22 4.95 21.69
N ALA A 75 10.70 6.00 22.33
CA ALA A 75 9.29 6.38 22.23
C ALA A 75 8.91 6.75 20.78
N GLY A 76 9.77 7.50 20.09
CA GLY A 76 9.59 7.82 18.68
C GLY A 76 9.59 6.58 17.76
N GLU A 77 10.49 5.63 18.00
CA GLU A 77 10.51 4.37 17.25
C GLU A 77 9.25 3.54 17.48
N ARG A 78 8.74 3.48 18.73
CA ARG A 78 7.46 2.80 18.99
C ARG A 78 6.29 3.53 18.34
N ALA A 79 6.33 4.85 18.24
CA ALA A 79 5.32 5.63 17.54
C ALA A 79 5.32 5.34 16.02
N LEU A 80 6.49 5.10 15.42
CA LEU A 80 6.57 4.61 14.03
C LEU A 80 5.93 3.21 13.86
N GLU A 81 6.12 2.30 14.83
CA GLU A 81 5.53 0.96 14.78
C GLU A 81 4.00 0.98 14.82
N VAL A 82 3.43 1.93 15.58
CA VAL A 82 1.97 2.16 15.60
C VAL A 82 1.50 2.64 14.22
N GLY A 83 2.28 3.50 13.57
CA GLY A 83 1.96 4.03 12.26
C GLY A 83 0.68 4.87 12.27
N GLY A 84 0.01 4.97 11.12
CA GLY A 84 -1.13 5.87 10.94
C GLY A 84 -0.74 7.35 11.10
N GLU A 85 -1.68 8.25 10.83
CA GLU A 85 -1.40 9.70 10.86
C GLU A 85 -0.96 10.17 12.25
N HIS A 86 -1.67 9.77 13.31
CA HIS A 86 -1.37 10.16 14.69
C HIS A 86 -0.05 9.58 15.22
N GLY A 87 0.27 8.31 14.92
CA GLY A 87 1.52 7.67 15.36
C GLY A 87 2.72 8.22 14.61
N LEU A 88 2.60 8.41 13.29
CA LEU A 88 3.63 9.04 12.47
C LEU A 88 3.84 10.52 12.84
N GLY A 89 2.75 11.24 13.15
CA GLY A 89 2.79 12.61 13.65
C GLY A 89 3.53 12.73 14.99
N LEU A 90 3.23 11.84 15.94
CA LEU A 90 3.98 11.76 17.21
C LEU A 90 5.45 11.44 16.95
N ALA A 91 5.75 10.42 16.15
CA ALA A 91 7.12 10.04 15.81
C ALA A 91 7.92 11.20 15.21
N LEU A 92 7.30 11.94 14.28
CA LEU A 92 7.88 13.16 13.70
C LEU A 92 8.19 14.17 14.80
N GLY A 93 7.18 14.53 15.61
CA GLY A 93 7.32 15.52 16.68
C GLY A 93 8.45 15.21 17.67
N LEU A 94 8.58 13.94 18.08
CA LEU A 94 9.65 13.45 18.95
C LEU A 94 11.01 13.50 18.24
N ALA A 95 11.06 13.16 16.95
CA ALA A 95 12.28 13.24 16.15
C ALA A 95 12.77 14.68 15.97
N GLU A 96 11.87 15.66 15.83
CA GLU A 96 12.24 17.08 15.75
C GLU A 96 12.85 17.55 17.06
N SER A 97 12.23 17.22 18.19
CA SER A 97 12.79 17.50 19.52
C SER A 97 14.16 16.85 19.68
N ALA A 98 14.30 15.58 19.30
CA ALA A 98 15.57 14.85 19.38
C ALA A 98 16.67 15.47 18.49
N ALA A 99 16.34 15.87 17.26
CA ALA A 99 17.28 16.55 16.37
C ALA A 99 17.68 17.93 16.91
N GLY A 100 16.77 18.64 17.57
CA GLY A 100 17.04 19.90 18.27
C GLY A 100 17.96 19.74 19.48
N ILE A 101 17.78 18.67 20.27
CA ILE A 101 18.62 18.35 21.44
C ILE A 101 20.03 17.92 20.99
N ARG A 102 20.13 16.97 20.05
CA ARG A 102 21.40 16.43 19.54
C ARG A 102 21.43 16.48 18.02
N GLN A 103 21.92 17.59 17.47
CA GLN A 103 22.05 17.80 16.02
C GLN A 103 22.92 16.75 15.30
N ARG A 104 23.85 16.09 15.99
CA ARG A 104 24.70 15.02 15.44
C ARG A 104 24.18 13.60 15.76
N SER A 105 22.92 13.46 16.15
CA SER A 105 22.32 12.15 16.40
C SER A 105 21.85 11.50 15.11
N LYS A 106 22.53 10.41 14.72
CA LYS A 106 22.11 9.54 13.61
C LYS A 106 20.69 9.00 13.81
N GLY A 107 20.37 8.59 15.03
CA GLY A 107 19.05 8.05 15.39
C GLY A 107 17.94 9.07 15.19
N ALA A 108 18.16 10.33 15.58
CA ALA A 108 17.17 11.40 15.39
C ALA A 108 16.90 11.69 13.92
N TRP A 109 17.94 11.82 13.08
CA TRP A 109 17.77 12.07 11.64
C TRP A 109 17.13 10.88 10.92
N ARG A 110 17.49 9.65 11.28
CA ARG A 110 16.84 8.44 10.74
C ARG A 110 15.36 8.38 11.13
N LEU A 111 15.04 8.62 12.39
CA LEU A 111 13.67 8.62 12.91
C LEU A 111 12.81 9.69 12.22
N ARG A 112 13.34 10.92 12.06
CA ARG A 112 12.67 12.01 11.35
C ARG A 112 12.40 11.64 9.89
N GLY A 113 13.38 11.08 9.19
CA GLY A 113 13.24 10.66 7.79
C GLY A 113 12.18 9.56 7.62
N LEU A 114 12.17 8.56 8.50
CA LEU A 114 11.16 7.49 8.49
C LEU A 114 9.74 8.01 8.74
N ALA A 115 9.58 8.95 9.68
CA ALA A 115 8.28 9.56 9.98
C ALA A 115 7.76 10.38 8.78
N LEU A 116 8.61 11.21 8.18
CA LEU A 116 8.27 12.02 7.00
C LEU A 116 7.94 11.16 5.78
N ASP A 117 8.72 10.09 5.53
CA ASP A 117 8.46 9.12 4.46
C ASP A 117 7.10 8.44 4.68
N GLY A 118 6.80 8.02 5.91
CA GLY A 118 5.50 7.46 6.29
C GLY A 118 4.33 8.44 6.07
N LEU A 119 4.53 9.72 6.34
CA LEU A 119 3.55 10.80 6.09
C LEU A 119 3.49 11.21 4.60
N GLY A 120 4.31 10.60 3.75
CA GLY A 120 4.37 10.89 2.32
C GLY A 120 5.11 12.18 1.95
N ARG A 121 5.79 12.83 2.91
CA ARG A 121 6.62 14.05 2.72
C ARG A 121 8.02 13.66 2.21
N GLY A 122 8.05 13.17 0.97
CA GLY A 122 9.24 12.54 0.37
C GLY A 122 10.45 13.47 0.19
N GLY A 123 10.21 14.77 -0.07
CA GLY A 123 11.27 15.78 -0.21
C GLY A 123 12.08 15.90 1.08
N GLU A 124 11.41 16.28 2.17
CA GLU A 124 12.04 16.43 3.49
C GLU A 124 12.59 15.10 4.04
N ALA A 125 11.94 13.97 3.74
CA ALA A 125 12.46 12.66 4.13
C ALA A 125 13.83 12.38 3.50
N THR A 126 14.01 12.75 2.22
CA THR A 126 15.28 12.58 1.50
C THR A 126 16.39 13.40 2.15
N GLU A 127 16.13 14.66 2.48
CA GLU A 127 17.10 15.52 3.20
C GLU A 127 17.49 14.95 4.57
N CYS A 128 16.52 14.40 5.30
CA CYS A 128 16.78 13.78 6.60
C CYS A 128 17.68 12.54 6.45
N TYR A 129 17.45 11.72 5.43
CA TYR A 129 18.29 10.56 5.16
C TYR A 129 19.70 10.97 4.71
N GLU A 130 19.85 12.02 3.90
CA GLU A 130 21.17 12.55 3.52
C GLU A 130 21.95 13.06 4.74
N ARG A 131 21.29 13.78 5.67
CA ARG A 131 21.90 14.17 6.95
C ARG A 131 22.29 12.98 7.81
N TYR A 132 21.44 11.95 7.86
CA TYR A 132 21.77 10.69 8.55
C TYR A 132 23.02 10.03 7.94
N VAL A 133 23.09 9.92 6.61
CA VAL A 133 24.22 9.35 5.87
C VAL A 133 25.52 10.13 6.15
N ALA A 134 25.46 11.46 6.11
CA ALA A 134 26.62 12.33 6.37
C ALA A 134 27.20 12.19 7.79
N LEU A 135 26.42 11.66 8.74
CA LEU A 135 26.89 11.40 10.10
C LEU A 135 27.52 10.02 10.26
N LEU A 136 27.39 9.10 9.30
CA LEU A 136 27.94 7.75 9.36
C LEU A 136 29.46 7.76 9.05
N PRO A 137 30.27 6.91 9.74
CA PRO A 137 31.72 6.92 9.56
C PRO A 137 32.17 6.53 8.15
N ASP A 138 31.41 5.66 7.47
CA ASP A 138 31.67 5.16 6.12
C ASP A 138 30.67 5.69 5.08
N GLY A 139 29.74 6.55 5.50
CA GLY A 139 28.66 7.05 4.65
C GLY A 139 27.71 5.97 4.12
N ARG A 140 27.70 4.76 4.68
CA ARG A 140 26.85 3.67 4.19
C ARG A 140 25.58 3.54 5.04
N PRO A 141 24.41 3.98 4.55
CA PRO A 141 23.17 3.84 5.30
C PRO A 141 22.79 2.38 5.50
N ALA A 142 21.98 2.13 6.54
CA ALA A 142 21.31 0.84 6.69
C ALA A 142 20.56 0.45 5.39
N PRO A 143 20.57 -0.84 4.97
CA PRO A 143 19.96 -1.26 3.70
C PRO A 143 18.51 -0.83 3.52
N GLU A 144 17.74 -0.76 4.61
CA GLU A 144 16.36 -0.26 4.59
C GLU A 144 16.29 1.22 4.18
N VAL A 145 17.12 2.07 4.78
CA VAL A 145 17.18 3.50 4.49
C VAL A 145 17.66 3.73 3.06
N ALA A 146 18.66 2.96 2.59
CA ALA A 146 19.15 3.02 1.22
C ALA A 146 18.03 2.75 0.19
N ARG A 147 17.21 1.72 0.41
CA ARG A 147 16.07 1.38 -0.46
C ARG A 147 15.00 2.47 -0.45
N ARG A 148 14.70 3.05 0.71
CA ARG A 148 13.73 4.17 0.83
C ARG A 148 14.22 5.40 0.07
N MET A 149 15.47 5.82 0.29
CA MET A 149 16.09 6.92 -0.46
C MET A 149 16.06 6.69 -1.97
N HIS A 150 16.43 5.49 -2.42
CA HIS A 150 16.36 5.14 -3.83
C HIS A 150 14.94 5.27 -4.37
N THR A 151 13.94 4.78 -3.63
CA THR A 151 12.55 4.85 -4.04
C THR A 151 12.03 6.28 -4.13
N LEU A 152 12.34 7.12 -3.12
CA LEU A 152 11.95 8.54 -3.12
C LEU A 152 12.60 9.30 -4.27
N ARG A 153 13.89 9.09 -4.52
CA ARG A 153 14.61 9.68 -5.65
C ARG A 153 14.00 9.26 -6.98
N ARG A 154 13.78 7.97 -7.18
CA ARG A 154 13.15 7.41 -8.39
C ARG A 154 11.76 7.97 -8.64
N ARG A 155 10.94 8.19 -7.59
CA ARG A 155 9.62 8.82 -7.72
C ARG A 155 9.74 10.26 -8.21
N ARG A 156 10.66 11.03 -7.62
CA ARG A 156 10.92 12.42 -8.00
C ARG A 156 11.43 12.52 -9.44
N GLU A 157 12.38 11.68 -9.84
CA GLU A 157 12.87 11.57 -11.22
C GLU A 157 11.74 11.30 -12.22
N CYS A 158 10.78 10.42 -11.88
CA CYS A 158 9.62 10.16 -12.74
C CYS A 158 8.75 11.40 -12.94
N LEU A 159 8.53 12.18 -11.88
CA LEU A 159 7.72 13.40 -11.92
C LEU A 159 8.43 14.52 -12.70
N GLU A 160 9.72 14.75 -12.42
CA GLU A 160 10.54 15.73 -13.13
C GLU A 160 10.66 15.41 -14.62
N ALA A 161 10.90 14.14 -14.96
CA ALA A 161 10.94 13.69 -16.35
C ALA A 161 9.57 13.84 -17.04
N ALA A 162 8.46 13.64 -16.33
CA ALA A 162 7.12 13.82 -16.88
C ALA A 162 6.83 15.28 -17.22
N VAL A 163 7.12 16.19 -16.29
CA VAL A 163 6.97 17.64 -16.47
C VAL A 163 7.87 18.16 -17.61
N ALA A 164 9.05 17.56 -17.80
CA ALA A 164 9.96 17.93 -18.89
C ALA A 164 9.44 17.55 -20.30
N LEU A 165 8.50 16.60 -20.41
CA LEU A 165 7.91 16.22 -21.71
C LEU A 165 6.95 17.29 -22.24
N PHE A 166 6.25 18.00 -21.35
CA PHE A 166 5.34 19.08 -21.69
C PHE A 166 5.57 20.27 -20.74
N PRO A 167 6.58 21.13 -21.00
CA PRO A 167 7.03 22.15 -20.05
C PRO A 167 6.00 23.23 -19.73
N GLU A 168 5.20 23.66 -20.72
CA GLU A 168 4.16 24.69 -20.59
C GLU A 168 2.96 24.18 -19.80
N ASP A 169 2.56 22.94 -20.07
CA ASP A 169 1.41 22.29 -19.45
C ASP A 169 1.71 21.68 -18.07
N GLY A 170 2.98 21.57 -17.72
CA GLY A 170 3.46 20.96 -16.48
C GLY A 170 3.72 21.95 -15.34
N SER A 171 3.36 23.23 -15.50
CA SER A 171 3.64 24.30 -14.53
C SER A 171 3.07 24.02 -13.14
N GLU A 172 1.78 23.69 -13.03
CA GLU A 172 1.12 23.36 -11.75
C GLU A 172 1.79 22.16 -11.05
N LEU A 173 2.13 21.11 -11.82
CA LEU A 173 2.81 19.94 -11.27
C LEU A 173 4.25 20.29 -10.86
N ARG A 174 4.93 21.19 -11.58
CA ARG A 174 6.28 21.67 -11.24
C ARG A 174 6.28 22.45 -9.93
N GLU A 175 5.36 23.40 -9.77
CA GLU A 175 5.21 24.19 -8.54
C GLU A 175 5.02 23.28 -7.33
N LEU A 176 4.14 22.27 -7.44
CA LEU A 176 3.95 21.27 -6.38
C LEU A 176 5.19 20.40 -6.09
N LEU A 177 6.09 20.19 -7.06
CA LEU A 177 7.35 19.46 -6.82
C LEU A 177 8.39 20.31 -6.09
N GLU A 178 8.31 21.63 -6.24
CA GLU A 178 9.19 22.59 -5.58
C GLU A 178 8.76 22.85 -4.12
N GLU A 179 7.48 22.64 -3.80
CA GLU A 179 6.97 22.70 -2.43
C GLU A 179 7.56 21.59 -1.54
N PRO A 180 8.40 21.92 -0.53
CA PRO A 180 9.07 20.90 0.29
C PRO A 180 8.11 20.01 1.09
N THR A 181 6.96 20.56 1.45
CA THR A 181 5.92 19.91 2.26
C THR A 181 4.91 19.11 1.44
N ALA A 182 5.04 19.10 0.10
CA ALA A 182 4.13 18.38 -0.78
C ALA A 182 4.12 16.89 -0.44
N THR A 183 2.92 16.37 -0.18
CA THR A 183 2.75 14.95 0.18
C THR A 183 2.48 14.11 -1.06
N THR A 184 2.87 12.84 -1.00
CA THR A 184 2.53 11.85 -2.02
C THR A 184 1.00 11.76 -2.25
N ALA A 185 0.20 11.99 -1.22
CA ALA A 185 -1.27 12.00 -1.30
C ALA A 185 -1.80 13.16 -2.15
N VAL A 186 -1.11 14.31 -2.17
CA VAL A 186 -1.44 15.45 -3.04
C VAL A 186 -0.83 15.26 -4.44
N LEU A 187 0.42 14.82 -4.53
CA LEU A 187 1.13 14.68 -5.80
C LEU A 187 0.55 13.59 -6.70
N ALA A 188 0.18 12.43 -6.15
CA ALA A 188 -0.30 11.29 -6.94
C ALA A 188 -1.57 11.58 -7.76
N PRO A 189 -2.66 12.15 -7.21
CA PRO A 189 -3.85 12.47 -8.00
C PRO A 189 -3.59 13.59 -9.01
N ARG A 190 -2.72 14.56 -8.69
CA ARG A 190 -2.33 15.65 -9.61
C ARG A 190 -1.55 15.11 -10.79
N PHE A 191 -0.60 14.21 -10.56
CA PHE A 191 0.10 13.53 -11.64
C PHE A 191 -0.85 12.68 -12.50
N ALA A 192 -1.80 11.97 -11.89
CA ALA A 192 -2.81 11.22 -12.65
C ALA A 192 -3.69 12.13 -13.53
N ALA A 193 -4.11 13.29 -13.01
CA ALA A 193 -4.87 14.28 -13.77
C ALA A 193 -4.05 14.87 -14.93
N TYR A 194 -2.79 15.21 -14.68
CA TYR A 194 -1.84 15.66 -15.70
C TYR A 194 -1.71 14.66 -16.85
N VAL A 195 -1.52 13.36 -16.52
CA VAL A 195 -1.42 12.29 -17.52
C VAL A 195 -2.71 12.17 -18.35
N ARG A 196 -3.89 12.18 -17.70
CA ARG A 196 -5.17 12.13 -18.42
C ARG A 196 -5.36 13.31 -19.36
N ALA A 197 -5.02 14.53 -18.93
CA ALA A 197 -5.11 15.72 -19.77
C ALA A 197 -4.21 15.62 -21.01
N ARG A 198 -2.98 15.10 -20.86
CA ARG A 198 -2.07 14.92 -22.01
C ARG A 198 -2.54 13.83 -22.98
N VAL A 199 -3.08 12.73 -22.45
CA VAL A 199 -3.67 11.67 -23.29
C VAL A 199 -4.86 12.21 -24.09
N ALA A 200 -5.72 13.01 -23.46
CA ALA A 200 -6.87 13.61 -24.14
C ALA A 200 -6.48 14.65 -25.20
N GLY A 201 -5.45 15.46 -24.92
CA GLY A 201 -5.02 16.53 -25.83
C GLY A 201 -4.18 16.07 -27.03
N HIS A 202 -3.29 15.08 -26.84
CA HIS A 202 -2.32 14.66 -27.85
C HIS A 202 -2.58 13.24 -28.41
N GLY A 203 -3.44 12.46 -27.76
CA GLY A 203 -3.74 11.08 -28.13
C GLY A 203 -2.66 10.08 -27.72
N VAL A 204 -3.05 8.80 -27.61
CA VAL A 204 -2.15 7.70 -27.18
C VAL A 204 -1.06 7.36 -28.20
N GLY A 205 -1.22 7.79 -29.45
CA GLY A 205 -0.23 7.57 -30.53
C GLY A 205 1.01 8.46 -30.40
N ASP A 206 0.91 9.58 -29.69
CA ASP A 206 2.01 10.53 -29.52
C ASP A 206 3.20 9.88 -28.75
N PRO A 207 4.44 9.96 -29.29
CA PRO A 207 5.61 9.40 -28.62
C PRO A 207 5.90 9.96 -27.22
N ALA A 208 5.64 11.25 -26.99
CA ALA A 208 5.79 11.90 -25.69
C ALA A 208 4.72 11.40 -24.72
N VAL A 209 3.46 11.22 -25.17
CA VAL A 209 2.41 10.61 -24.34
C VAL A 209 2.74 9.17 -23.96
N ARG A 210 3.26 8.37 -24.90
CA ARG A 210 3.70 6.99 -24.59
C ARG A 210 4.80 6.97 -23.53
N ARG A 211 5.76 7.87 -23.62
CA ARG A 211 6.83 8.03 -22.62
C ARG A 211 6.27 8.49 -21.26
N LEU A 212 5.30 9.41 -21.28
CA LEU A 212 4.60 9.88 -20.07
C LEU A 212 3.85 8.75 -19.37
N LEU A 213 3.13 7.89 -20.11
CA LEU A 213 2.45 6.71 -19.55
C LEU A 213 3.44 5.73 -18.91
N ALA A 214 4.60 5.52 -19.52
CA ALA A 214 5.66 4.68 -18.94
C ALA A 214 6.22 5.26 -17.62
N LEU A 215 6.45 6.57 -17.58
CA LEU A 215 6.88 7.29 -16.37
C LEU A 215 5.82 7.21 -15.27
N TYR A 216 4.55 7.41 -15.62
CA TYR A 216 3.42 7.30 -14.70
C TYR A 216 3.30 5.88 -14.13
N GLY A 217 3.37 4.85 -14.97
CA GLY A 217 3.37 3.46 -14.51
C GLY A 217 4.55 3.14 -13.60
N GLY A 218 5.74 3.69 -13.89
CA GLY A 218 6.92 3.59 -13.03
C GLY A 218 6.71 4.24 -11.66
N TYR A 219 6.22 5.48 -11.65
CA TYR A 219 5.90 6.22 -10.43
C TYR A 219 4.86 5.47 -9.58
N ARG A 220 3.78 4.97 -10.18
CA ARG A 220 2.72 4.22 -9.48
C ARG A 220 3.27 2.99 -8.78
N ARG A 221 4.07 2.17 -9.49
CA ARG A 221 4.75 1.00 -8.89
C ARG A 221 5.62 1.40 -7.71
N LEU A 222 6.34 2.52 -7.79
CA LEU A 222 7.18 3.00 -6.70
C LEU A 222 6.36 3.53 -5.51
N VAL A 223 5.25 4.24 -5.77
CA VAL A 223 4.29 4.68 -4.73
C VAL A 223 3.74 3.48 -3.97
N GLU A 224 3.41 2.42 -4.70
CA GLU A 224 2.81 1.21 -4.15
C GLU A 224 3.81 0.31 -3.43
N ARG A 225 5.05 0.21 -3.94
CA ARG A 225 6.10 -0.66 -3.37
C ARG A 225 6.82 -0.10 -2.13
N ALA A 226 6.85 1.22 -1.90
CA ALA A 226 7.60 1.74 -0.73
C ALA A 226 6.89 1.56 0.61
N GLY A 227 5.67 1.02 0.63
CA GLY A 227 5.03 0.59 1.85
C GLY A 227 5.55 -0.76 2.35
N THR A 228 6.86 -0.88 2.54
CA THR A 228 7.59 -2.08 2.99
C THR A 228 7.38 -3.28 2.05
N PRO A 229 8.41 -3.91 1.44
CA PRO A 229 8.21 -5.28 1.01
C PRO A 229 7.82 -6.06 2.26
N ASP A 230 6.59 -6.55 2.31
CA ASP A 230 6.24 -7.53 3.33
C ASP A 230 7.34 -8.59 3.26
N PRO A 231 7.96 -8.99 4.40
CA PRO A 231 8.75 -10.20 4.39
C PRO A 231 7.86 -11.25 3.72
N PRO A 232 8.34 -11.96 2.69
CA PRO A 232 7.52 -12.95 2.01
C PRO A 232 6.94 -13.84 3.10
N HIS A 233 5.61 -13.81 3.25
CA HIS A 233 4.93 -14.73 4.15
C HIS A 233 5.38 -16.11 3.70
N ASP A 234 6.01 -16.86 4.61
CA ASP A 234 6.68 -18.13 4.38
C ASP A 234 6.12 -18.89 3.16
N GLY A 235 6.84 -18.84 2.03
CA GLY A 235 6.55 -19.63 0.83
C GLY A 235 5.55 -19.08 -0.20
N VAL A 236 4.97 -17.89 -0.03
CA VAL A 236 4.00 -17.32 -0.99
C VAL A 236 4.67 -16.38 -1.97
N THR A 237 4.53 -16.63 -3.29
CA THR A 237 5.15 -15.80 -4.33
C THR A 237 4.23 -14.64 -4.73
N PRO A 238 4.64 -13.36 -4.57
CA PRO A 238 3.88 -12.22 -5.06
C PRO A 238 3.77 -12.23 -6.59
N VAL A 239 2.60 -11.87 -7.10
CA VAL A 239 2.29 -11.85 -8.53
C VAL A 239 1.77 -10.48 -8.93
N ASP A 240 2.44 -9.84 -9.87
CA ASP A 240 1.96 -8.60 -10.50
C ASP A 240 1.06 -8.90 -11.71
N VAL A 241 0.62 -7.86 -12.42
CA VAL A 241 -0.21 -7.97 -13.63
C VAL A 241 0.38 -8.93 -14.67
N SER A 242 1.70 -8.86 -14.91
CA SER A 242 2.37 -9.72 -15.90
C SER A 242 2.43 -11.17 -15.42
N GLY A 243 2.70 -11.39 -14.14
CA GLY A 243 2.68 -12.72 -13.56
C GLY A 243 1.27 -13.34 -13.61
N LEU A 244 0.21 -12.56 -13.34
CA LEU A 244 -1.17 -13.05 -13.44
C LEU A 244 -1.51 -13.41 -14.89
N ARG A 245 -1.09 -12.58 -15.85
CA ARG A 245 -1.25 -12.89 -17.29
C ARG A 245 -0.58 -14.23 -17.63
N GLY A 246 0.64 -14.46 -17.14
CA GLY A 246 1.36 -15.73 -17.31
C GLY A 246 0.63 -16.93 -16.72
N LEU A 247 0.01 -16.78 -15.54
CA LEU A 247 -0.77 -17.85 -14.90
C LEU A 247 -2.09 -18.17 -15.63
N VAL A 248 -2.63 -17.23 -16.40
CA VAL A 248 -3.89 -17.38 -17.16
C VAL A 248 -3.65 -17.79 -18.62
N SER A 249 -2.47 -17.47 -19.17
CA SER A 249 -2.16 -17.66 -20.59
C SER A 249 -2.40 -19.10 -21.08
N GLY A 250 -3.23 -19.25 -22.11
CA GLY A 250 -3.52 -20.55 -22.75
C GLY A 250 -4.42 -21.49 -21.94
N ARG A 251 -4.92 -21.08 -20.78
CA ARG A 251 -5.75 -21.91 -19.89
C ARG A 251 -7.23 -21.61 -20.07
N SER A 252 -8.08 -22.62 -20.04
CA SER A 252 -9.52 -22.43 -19.92
C SER A 252 -9.89 -21.93 -18.53
N VAL A 253 -10.71 -20.88 -18.45
CA VAL A 253 -11.07 -20.21 -17.19
C VAL A 253 -12.57 -20.20 -17.00
N CYS A 254 -13.04 -20.52 -15.79
CA CYS A 254 -14.43 -20.32 -15.41
C CYS A 254 -14.57 -19.50 -14.13
N VAL A 255 -15.48 -18.51 -14.15
CA VAL A 255 -15.91 -17.77 -12.95
C VAL A 255 -17.20 -18.39 -12.44
N VAL A 256 -17.17 -18.91 -11.21
CA VAL A 256 -18.30 -19.63 -10.63
C VAL A 256 -19.04 -18.74 -9.62
N SER A 257 -20.35 -18.61 -9.79
CA SER A 257 -21.19 -17.84 -8.86
C SER A 257 -21.43 -18.61 -7.55
N ASN A 258 -21.69 -17.88 -6.47
CA ASN A 258 -22.06 -18.45 -5.17
C ASN A 258 -23.56 -18.77 -5.07
N ALA A 259 -24.25 -18.94 -6.20
CA ALA A 259 -25.68 -19.18 -6.26
C ALA A 259 -26.06 -20.56 -5.68
N ALA A 260 -27.19 -20.59 -4.97
CA ALA A 260 -27.76 -21.85 -4.46
C ALA A 260 -28.08 -22.85 -5.58
N ASP A 261 -28.47 -22.36 -6.77
CA ASP A 261 -28.82 -23.19 -7.93
C ASP A 261 -27.62 -23.95 -8.47
N VAL A 262 -26.44 -23.31 -8.52
CA VAL A 262 -25.18 -23.99 -8.87
C VAL A 262 -24.86 -25.05 -7.83
N ALA A 263 -25.01 -24.72 -6.56
CA ALA A 263 -24.76 -25.66 -5.46
C ALA A 263 -25.74 -26.84 -5.42
N GLY A 264 -26.95 -26.69 -6.00
CA GLY A 264 -27.94 -27.75 -6.18
C GLY A 264 -27.83 -28.52 -7.49
N SER A 265 -26.94 -28.10 -8.39
CA SER A 265 -26.79 -28.69 -9.72
C SER A 265 -25.89 -29.94 -9.75
N THR A 266 -25.63 -30.43 -10.96
CA THR A 266 -24.66 -31.51 -11.25
C THR A 266 -23.47 -31.02 -12.07
N LEU A 267 -23.19 -29.72 -12.07
CA LEU A 267 -22.14 -29.11 -12.92
C LEU A 267 -20.72 -29.31 -12.38
N GLY A 268 -20.54 -29.92 -11.21
CA GLY A 268 -19.26 -29.90 -10.52
C GLY A 268 -18.10 -30.53 -11.30
N ALA A 269 -18.34 -31.66 -11.98
CA ALA A 269 -17.34 -32.29 -12.84
C ALA A 269 -17.00 -31.44 -14.07
N GLU A 270 -17.97 -30.72 -14.63
CA GLU A 270 -17.73 -29.80 -15.75
C GLU A 270 -16.92 -28.57 -15.28
N ILE A 271 -17.21 -28.03 -14.09
CA ILE A 271 -16.47 -26.91 -13.49
C ILE A 271 -15.02 -27.32 -13.19
N ASP A 272 -14.80 -28.50 -12.59
CA ASP A 272 -13.44 -28.97 -12.28
C ASP A 272 -12.64 -29.36 -13.53
N GLY A 273 -13.29 -29.46 -14.70
CA GLY A 273 -12.66 -29.67 -16.00
C GLY A 273 -11.95 -28.44 -16.57
N TYR A 274 -12.18 -27.23 -16.04
CA TYR A 274 -11.44 -26.03 -16.47
C TYR A 274 -10.03 -26.03 -15.88
N ASP A 275 -9.07 -25.45 -16.61
CA ASP A 275 -7.69 -25.33 -16.14
C ASP A 275 -7.60 -24.42 -14.91
N LEU A 276 -8.40 -23.35 -14.89
CA LEU A 276 -8.46 -22.36 -13.81
C LEU A 276 -9.92 -22.09 -13.37
N VAL A 277 -10.26 -22.56 -12.17
CA VAL A 277 -11.56 -22.29 -11.53
C VAL A 277 -11.46 -21.08 -10.61
N VAL A 278 -12.25 -20.04 -10.88
CA VAL A 278 -12.31 -18.78 -10.15
C VAL A 278 -13.49 -18.78 -9.17
N ARG A 279 -13.20 -18.51 -7.89
CA ARG A 279 -14.20 -18.35 -6.81
C ARG A 279 -14.15 -16.94 -6.25
N CYS A 280 -15.29 -16.43 -5.80
CA CYS A 280 -15.42 -15.07 -5.28
C CYS A 280 -15.86 -15.04 -3.82
N ASP A 281 -15.29 -14.11 -3.05
CA ASP A 281 -15.63 -13.79 -1.66
C ASP A 281 -15.75 -15.05 -0.78
N THR A 282 -16.77 -15.12 0.07
CA THR A 282 -17.11 -16.34 0.81
C THR A 282 -17.93 -17.25 -0.07
N PHE A 283 -17.41 -18.43 -0.36
CA PHE A 283 -18.06 -19.46 -1.17
C PHE A 283 -18.18 -20.77 -0.39
N ARG A 284 -19.07 -21.65 -0.84
CA ARG A 284 -19.25 -23.00 -0.29
C ARG A 284 -19.04 -24.04 -1.38
N ILE A 285 -18.24 -25.05 -1.09
CA ILE A 285 -18.00 -26.17 -2.00
C ILE A 285 -19.06 -27.25 -1.76
N ARG A 286 -19.68 -27.69 -2.85
CA ARG A 286 -20.44 -28.94 -2.95
C ARG A 286 -19.98 -29.67 -4.20
N ALA A 287 -19.15 -30.70 -4.03
CA ALA A 287 -18.47 -31.41 -5.11
C ALA A 287 -19.37 -31.67 -6.34
N ARG A 288 -20.58 -32.19 -6.13
CA ARG A 288 -21.54 -32.49 -7.21
C ARG A 288 -21.96 -31.28 -8.03
N GLY A 289 -22.17 -30.12 -7.39
CA GLY A 289 -22.76 -28.94 -8.04
C GLY A 289 -21.74 -27.86 -8.39
N THR A 290 -20.80 -27.58 -7.50
CA THR A 290 -19.84 -26.50 -7.66
C THR A 290 -18.47 -26.97 -8.10
N GLY A 291 -18.16 -28.27 -8.00
CA GLY A 291 -16.79 -28.77 -8.09
C GLY A 291 -16.00 -28.45 -6.81
N GLU A 292 -14.79 -28.99 -6.70
CA GLU A 292 -13.89 -28.87 -5.54
C GLU A 292 -12.69 -27.95 -5.80
N ARG A 293 -12.35 -27.71 -7.07
CA ARG A 293 -11.14 -26.94 -7.41
C ARG A 293 -11.35 -25.44 -7.18
N THR A 294 -10.29 -24.82 -6.68
CA THR A 294 -10.15 -23.36 -6.54
C THR A 294 -8.76 -22.99 -7.05
N GLY A 295 -8.66 -22.65 -8.33
CA GLY A 295 -7.40 -22.20 -8.95
C GLY A 295 -7.11 -20.74 -8.64
N LEU A 296 -8.15 -19.91 -8.62
CA LEU A 296 -8.08 -18.50 -8.26
C LEU A 296 -9.18 -18.16 -7.27
N HIS A 297 -8.83 -17.46 -6.20
CA HIS A 297 -9.78 -16.91 -5.23
C HIS A 297 -9.73 -15.39 -5.24
N ALA A 298 -10.80 -14.74 -5.68
CA ALA A 298 -10.94 -13.28 -5.67
C ALA A 298 -11.78 -12.82 -4.47
N VAL A 299 -11.33 -11.81 -3.76
CA VAL A 299 -12.03 -11.26 -2.58
C VAL A 299 -12.05 -9.74 -2.66
N SER A 300 -13.22 -9.13 -2.49
CA SER A 300 -13.29 -7.68 -2.29
C SER A 300 -13.40 -7.34 -0.80
N LEU A 301 -12.57 -6.41 -0.34
CA LEU A 301 -12.70 -5.80 0.98
C LEU A 301 -13.87 -4.80 0.93
N ARG A 302 -14.89 -5.01 1.78
CA ARG A 302 -16.15 -4.23 1.78
C ARG A 302 -16.30 -3.47 3.09
N GLY A 303 -16.92 -2.29 3.03
CA GLY A 303 -17.07 -1.38 4.17
C GLY A 303 -15.88 -0.46 4.35
N ASP A 304 -15.85 0.28 5.47
CA ASP A 304 -14.80 1.24 5.77
C ASP A 304 -13.54 0.54 6.31
N ALA A 305 -12.36 1.07 5.95
CA ALA A 305 -11.10 0.59 6.49
C ALA A 305 -10.91 1.07 7.95
N PRO A 306 -10.32 0.26 8.85
CA PRO A 306 -9.62 -1.01 8.58
C PRO A 306 -10.56 -2.21 8.47
N TRP A 307 -10.40 -3.00 7.41
CA TRP A 307 -11.18 -4.23 7.24
C TRP A 307 -10.67 -5.34 8.15
N GLN A 308 -11.57 -5.85 8.97
CA GLN A 308 -11.36 -7.02 9.82
C GLN A 308 -12.10 -8.21 9.21
N GLY A 309 -11.60 -9.42 9.46
CA GLY A 309 -12.27 -10.62 9.00
C GLY A 309 -11.46 -11.88 9.26
N PRO A 310 -12.06 -13.06 9.04
CA PRO A 310 -11.38 -14.31 9.26
C PRO A 310 -10.19 -14.46 8.30
N ALA A 311 -9.21 -15.23 8.75
CA ALA A 311 -8.12 -15.69 7.91
C ALA A 311 -8.66 -16.55 6.76
N TRP A 312 -8.05 -16.43 5.59
CA TRP A 312 -8.40 -17.16 4.40
C TRP A 312 -7.67 -18.51 4.37
N THR A 313 -8.25 -19.49 5.05
CA THR A 313 -7.69 -20.83 5.22
C THR A 313 -7.96 -21.77 4.05
N GLY A 314 -8.95 -21.46 3.20
CA GLY A 314 -9.30 -22.27 2.04
C GLY A 314 -8.16 -22.31 1.02
N ARG A 315 -7.90 -23.50 0.46
CA ARG A 315 -6.84 -23.69 -0.52
C ARG A 315 -7.17 -22.95 -1.84
N ALA A 316 -6.21 -22.22 -2.37
CA ALA A 316 -6.27 -21.57 -3.68
C ALA A 316 -4.91 -21.67 -4.40
N GLY A 317 -4.87 -21.61 -5.73
CA GLY A 317 -3.61 -21.42 -6.46
C GLY A 317 -3.10 -19.99 -6.29
N ILE A 318 -3.90 -19.01 -6.70
CA ILE A 318 -3.64 -17.59 -6.50
C ILE A 318 -4.77 -16.88 -5.76
N ARG A 319 -4.44 -15.95 -4.87
CA ARG A 319 -5.42 -15.07 -4.22
C ARG A 319 -5.32 -13.63 -4.71
N LEU A 320 -6.42 -13.12 -5.27
CA LEU A 320 -6.63 -11.72 -5.62
C LEU A 320 -7.43 -11.04 -4.51
N VAL A 321 -6.92 -9.93 -3.99
CA VAL A 321 -7.61 -9.14 -2.96
C VAL A 321 -7.81 -7.74 -3.50
N PHE A 322 -9.06 -7.31 -3.63
CA PHE A 322 -9.42 -5.98 -4.09
C PHE A 322 -9.75 -5.07 -2.92
N GLY A 323 -9.19 -3.87 -2.88
CA GLY A 323 -9.45 -2.91 -1.80
C GLY A 323 -8.63 -1.63 -1.86
N ASP A 324 -9.22 -0.55 -1.36
CA ASP A 324 -8.67 0.80 -1.25
C ASP A 324 -9.22 1.48 0.02
N PRO A 325 -8.40 2.15 0.87
CA PRO A 325 -7.02 2.58 0.64
C PRO A 325 -5.95 1.49 0.80
N ALA A 326 -4.85 1.64 0.06
CA ALA A 326 -3.71 0.69 0.03
C ALA A 326 -3.10 0.35 1.40
N ALA A 327 -3.13 1.27 2.37
CA ALA A 327 -2.63 1.01 3.73
C ALA A 327 -3.51 -0.01 4.47
N GLY A 328 -4.84 0.16 4.40
CA GLY A 328 -5.80 -0.80 4.94
C GLY A 328 -5.71 -2.14 4.22
N TRP A 329 -5.49 -2.13 2.89
CA TRP A 329 -5.39 -3.34 2.09
C TRP A 329 -4.18 -4.17 2.51
N ARG A 330 -3.00 -3.53 2.65
CA ARG A 330 -1.77 -4.18 3.12
C ARG A 330 -1.97 -4.82 4.50
N ARG A 331 -2.65 -4.12 5.41
CA ARG A 331 -2.97 -4.66 6.74
C ARG A 331 -3.88 -5.89 6.63
N ALA A 332 -4.99 -5.80 5.89
CA ALA A 332 -5.94 -6.90 5.75
C ALA A 332 -5.30 -8.13 5.09
N VAL A 333 -4.45 -7.95 4.08
CA VAL A 333 -3.71 -9.02 3.43
C VAL A 333 -2.76 -9.70 4.41
N ARG A 334 -1.94 -8.93 5.15
CA ARG A 334 -1.03 -9.47 6.17
C ARG A 334 -1.74 -10.25 7.27
N GLU A 335 -2.87 -9.74 7.76
CA GLU A 335 -3.59 -10.34 8.89
C GLU A 335 -4.37 -11.60 8.50
N ARG A 336 -4.78 -11.70 7.23
CA ARG A 336 -5.74 -12.73 6.79
C ARG A 336 -5.13 -13.80 5.90
N LEU A 337 -3.95 -13.59 5.32
CA LEU A 337 -3.26 -14.66 4.59
C LEU A 337 -2.74 -15.74 5.54
N VAL A 338 -2.86 -17.00 5.10
CA VAL A 338 -2.36 -18.16 5.83
C VAL A 338 -1.27 -18.82 4.98
N PRO A 339 -0.07 -19.06 5.53
CA PRO A 339 0.95 -19.84 4.83
C PRO A 339 0.42 -21.20 4.37
N GLY A 340 0.71 -21.59 3.13
CA GLY A 340 0.24 -22.86 2.54
C GLY A 340 -1.22 -22.86 2.06
N ALA A 341 -2.05 -21.88 2.41
CA ALA A 341 -3.42 -21.79 1.88
C ALA A 341 -3.45 -21.26 0.42
N GLN A 342 -2.37 -20.64 -0.06
CA GLN A 342 -2.23 -20.18 -1.43
C GLN A 342 -0.78 -20.27 -1.91
N ASP A 343 -0.56 -20.54 -3.20
CA ASP A 343 0.78 -20.56 -3.81
C ASP A 343 1.25 -19.15 -4.17
N HIS A 344 0.29 -18.35 -4.64
CA HIS A 344 0.52 -16.99 -5.11
C HIS A 344 -0.44 -15.99 -4.45
N VAL A 345 0.03 -14.77 -4.31
CA VAL A 345 -0.80 -13.63 -3.88
C VAL A 345 -0.56 -12.48 -4.84
N ALA A 346 -1.66 -11.86 -5.27
CA ALA A 346 -1.60 -10.68 -6.09
C ALA A 346 -1.01 -9.49 -5.34
N ASP A 347 -0.09 -8.77 -5.97
CA ASP A 347 0.49 -7.57 -5.39
C ASP A 347 -0.46 -6.36 -5.49
N ALA A 348 -0.01 -5.22 -4.97
CA ALA A 348 -0.80 -4.00 -4.93
C ALA A 348 -1.19 -3.46 -6.32
N SER A 349 -0.53 -3.87 -7.41
CA SER A 349 -0.90 -3.43 -8.77
C SER A 349 -2.25 -3.99 -9.22
N LEU A 350 -2.69 -5.11 -8.64
CA LEU A 350 -3.93 -5.80 -8.98
C LEU A 350 -5.08 -5.50 -8.01
N ARG A 351 -4.89 -4.62 -7.03
CA ARG A 351 -5.85 -4.36 -5.94
C ARG A 351 -7.11 -3.59 -6.38
N ARG A 352 -7.08 -2.92 -7.53
CA ARG A 352 -8.16 -2.02 -8.00
C ARG A 352 -8.29 -2.01 -9.52
N PRO A 353 -8.48 -3.16 -10.17
CA PRO A 353 -8.31 -3.29 -11.62
C PRO A 353 -9.22 -2.35 -12.42
N LEU A 354 -10.48 -2.18 -11.99
CA LEU A 354 -11.43 -1.28 -12.66
C LEU A 354 -10.98 0.19 -12.55
N GLY A 355 -10.71 0.68 -11.34
CA GLY A 355 -10.36 2.08 -11.10
C GLY A 355 -8.89 2.43 -11.31
N ASP A 356 -8.03 1.50 -11.75
CA ASP A 356 -6.63 1.82 -12.04
C ASP A 356 -6.45 2.22 -13.52
N PRO A 357 -6.04 3.47 -13.83
CA PRO A 357 -5.79 3.89 -15.21
C PRO A 357 -4.68 3.13 -15.93
N ALA A 358 -3.79 2.45 -15.20
CA ALA A 358 -2.78 1.57 -15.80
C ALA A 358 -3.32 0.18 -16.15
N LEU A 359 -4.55 -0.13 -15.72
CA LEU A 359 -5.31 -1.32 -16.07
C LEU A 359 -6.53 -0.91 -16.91
N LEU A 360 -7.73 -0.96 -16.34
CA LEU A 360 -8.95 -0.63 -17.08
C LEU A 360 -9.28 0.87 -17.05
N GLY A 361 -8.99 1.56 -15.96
CA GLY A 361 -9.31 2.99 -15.80
C GLY A 361 -10.80 3.32 -15.98
N GLU A 362 -11.67 2.36 -15.71
CA GLU A 362 -13.11 2.47 -15.87
C GLU A 362 -13.76 3.10 -14.65
N ASP A 363 -14.32 4.29 -14.85
CA ASP A 363 -15.17 4.96 -13.88
C ASP A 363 -16.66 4.74 -14.19
N GLY A 364 -17.51 5.00 -13.20
CA GLY A 364 -18.95 5.10 -13.43
C GLY A 364 -19.75 3.81 -13.28
N TRP A 365 -19.19 2.70 -12.80
CA TRP A 365 -19.93 1.47 -12.46
C TRP A 365 -20.88 1.58 -11.24
N GLY A 366 -21.05 2.79 -10.69
CA GLY A 366 -21.90 3.05 -9.51
C GLY A 366 -21.20 2.69 -8.19
N PRO A 367 -21.93 2.21 -7.16
CA PRO A 367 -21.31 1.69 -5.92
C PRO A 367 -20.25 0.63 -6.23
N ALA A 368 -19.35 0.31 -5.28
CA ALA A 368 -18.25 -0.66 -5.51
C ALA A 368 -18.72 -1.93 -6.25
N PRO A 369 -18.21 -2.26 -7.46
CA PRO A 369 -18.68 -3.37 -8.30
C PRO A 369 -18.63 -4.74 -7.61
N THR A 370 -19.35 -5.73 -8.13
CA THR A 370 -19.28 -7.10 -7.59
C THR A 370 -17.89 -7.69 -7.80
N THR A 371 -17.48 -8.58 -6.89
CA THR A 371 -16.15 -9.23 -6.96
C THR A 371 -16.02 -10.08 -8.22
N ALA A 372 -17.10 -10.79 -8.57
CA ALA A 372 -17.20 -11.57 -9.80
C ALA A 372 -17.02 -10.70 -11.05
N PHE A 373 -17.71 -9.56 -11.12
CA PHE A 373 -17.54 -8.64 -12.23
C PHE A 373 -16.12 -8.05 -12.30
N THR A 374 -15.55 -7.68 -11.15
CA THR A 374 -14.20 -7.11 -11.05
C THR A 374 -13.14 -8.08 -11.57
N VAL A 375 -13.19 -9.36 -11.15
CA VAL A 375 -12.25 -10.37 -11.65
C VAL A 375 -12.52 -10.74 -13.10
N LEU A 376 -13.78 -10.75 -13.54
CA LEU A 376 -14.15 -11.00 -14.93
C LEU A 376 -13.56 -9.95 -15.87
N ARG A 377 -13.80 -8.65 -15.58
CA ARG A 377 -13.24 -7.53 -16.35
C ARG A 377 -11.72 -7.58 -16.39
N LEU A 378 -11.07 -7.93 -15.27
CA LEU A 378 -9.61 -8.10 -15.24
C LEU A 378 -9.16 -9.25 -16.15
N LEU A 379 -9.80 -10.43 -16.07
CA LEU A 379 -9.45 -11.59 -16.90
C LEU A 379 -9.70 -11.33 -18.40
N ASP A 380 -10.77 -10.60 -18.71
CA ASP A 380 -11.09 -10.14 -20.05
C ASP A 380 -10.01 -9.19 -20.57
N PHE A 381 -9.68 -8.13 -19.81
CA PHE A 381 -8.63 -7.16 -20.13
C PHE A 381 -7.24 -7.79 -20.37
N LEU A 382 -6.89 -8.83 -19.60
CA LEU A 382 -5.61 -9.51 -19.77
C LEU A 382 -5.50 -10.26 -21.11
N ASP A 383 -6.64 -10.60 -21.71
CA ASP A 383 -6.81 -11.29 -23.00
C ASP A 383 -5.76 -12.39 -23.22
N ALA A 384 -5.65 -13.28 -22.25
CA ALA A 384 -4.65 -14.35 -22.23
C ALA A 384 -5.29 -15.75 -22.21
N SER A 385 -6.54 -15.85 -21.79
CA SER A 385 -7.29 -17.10 -21.84
C SER A 385 -7.99 -17.26 -23.19
N PRO A 386 -7.82 -18.41 -23.88
CA PRO A 386 -8.57 -18.75 -25.08
C PRO A 386 -10.04 -19.09 -24.79
N ARG A 387 -10.41 -19.32 -23.52
CA ARG A 387 -11.78 -19.66 -23.12
C ARG A 387 -12.14 -19.03 -21.77
N LEU A 388 -13.15 -18.16 -21.74
CA LEU A 388 -13.59 -17.48 -20.52
C LEU A 388 -15.10 -17.62 -20.33
N ASP A 389 -15.47 -18.47 -19.37
CA ASP A 389 -16.87 -18.79 -19.10
C ASP A 389 -17.31 -18.28 -17.71
N LEU A 390 -18.57 -17.90 -17.60
CA LEU A 390 -19.26 -17.69 -16.33
C LEU A 390 -20.25 -18.81 -16.09
N VAL A 391 -20.22 -19.39 -14.88
CA VAL A 391 -21.15 -20.45 -14.46
C VAL A 391 -22.02 -19.96 -13.31
N GLY A 392 -23.34 -20.04 -13.48
CA GLY A 392 -24.32 -19.63 -12.49
C GLY A 392 -24.70 -18.16 -12.52
N PHE A 393 -24.51 -17.48 -13.65
CA PHE A 393 -24.78 -16.05 -13.84
C PHE A 393 -25.95 -15.76 -14.80
N THR A 394 -26.59 -16.79 -15.36
CA THR A 394 -27.72 -16.66 -16.29
C THR A 394 -29.02 -16.18 -15.64
N LEU A 395 -29.12 -16.28 -14.30
CA LEU A 395 -30.30 -15.86 -13.55
C LEU A 395 -30.15 -14.41 -13.01
N PRO A 396 -31.24 -13.65 -12.88
CA PRO A 396 -31.21 -12.29 -12.33
C PRO A 396 -30.64 -12.22 -10.89
N GLY A 397 -30.07 -11.07 -10.55
CA GLY A 397 -29.58 -10.78 -9.19
C GLY A 397 -28.20 -11.37 -8.84
N ARG A 398 -27.53 -12.03 -9.79
CA ARG A 398 -26.17 -12.56 -9.64
C ARG A 398 -25.10 -11.49 -9.91
N LEU A 399 -25.43 -10.56 -10.79
CA LEU A 399 -24.69 -9.34 -11.09
C LEU A 399 -25.65 -8.16 -10.96
N ARG A 400 -25.10 -6.95 -10.81
CA ARG A 400 -25.92 -5.74 -10.90
C ARG A 400 -26.42 -5.53 -12.32
N PRO A 401 -27.53 -4.80 -12.55
CA PRO A 401 -28.11 -4.64 -13.88
C PRO A 401 -27.11 -4.21 -14.96
N ARG A 402 -26.30 -3.18 -14.67
CA ARG A 402 -25.27 -2.69 -15.60
C ARG A 402 -24.11 -3.67 -15.80
N GLU A 403 -23.75 -4.43 -14.78
CA GLU A 403 -22.72 -5.48 -14.87
C GLU A 403 -23.24 -6.65 -15.74
N ALA A 404 -24.52 -7.02 -15.58
CA ALA A 404 -25.17 -8.07 -16.37
C ALA A 404 -25.32 -7.67 -17.84
N GLU A 405 -25.70 -6.42 -18.10
CA GLU A 405 -25.76 -5.84 -19.45
C GLU A 405 -24.41 -5.97 -20.16
N TRP A 406 -23.32 -5.53 -19.51
CA TRP A 406 -21.98 -5.69 -20.06
C TRP A 406 -21.63 -7.15 -20.36
N VAL A 407 -21.95 -8.08 -19.45
CA VAL A 407 -21.68 -9.51 -19.67
C VAL A 407 -22.45 -10.07 -20.85
N LEU A 408 -23.72 -9.70 -21.01
CA LEU A 408 -24.56 -10.17 -22.11
C LEU A 408 -24.12 -9.58 -23.45
N ASP A 409 -23.72 -8.31 -23.48
CA ASP A 409 -23.20 -7.64 -24.68
C ASP A 409 -21.89 -8.27 -25.18
N HIS A 410 -21.11 -8.87 -24.27
CA HIS A 410 -19.83 -9.53 -24.60
C HIS A 410 -19.97 -11.05 -24.70
N ALA A 411 -21.18 -11.61 -24.54
CA ALA A 411 -21.39 -13.05 -24.58
C ALA A 411 -21.36 -13.57 -26.02
N ALA A 412 -20.42 -14.47 -26.33
CA ALA A 412 -20.41 -15.23 -27.57
C ALA A 412 -21.54 -16.29 -27.58
N HIS A 413 -21.85 -16.88 -26.44
CA HIS A 413 -22.89 -17.90 -26.32
C HIS A 413 -23.48 -17.99 -24.91
N VAL A 414 -24.79 -18.20 -24.80
CA VAL A 414 -25.49 -18.41 -23.53
C VAL A 414 -26.19 -19.76 -23.54
N ASP A 415 -25.83 -20.63 -22.60
CA ASP A 415 -26.46 -21.94 -22.39
C ASP A 415 -27.19 -21.95 -21.04
N HIS A 416 -28.50 -21.74 -21.10
CA HIS A 416 -29.35 -21.74 -19.90
C HIS A 416 -29.43 -23.11 -19.23
N SER A 417 -29.31 -24.21 -19.99
CA SER A 417 -29.39 -25.58 -19.45
C SER A 417 -28.19 -25.90 -18.55
N LYS A 418 -27.03 -25.31 -18.86
CA LYS A 418 -25.79 -25.42 -18.08
C LYS A 418 -25.51 -24.21 -17.20
N MET A 419 -26.43 -23.24 -17.15
CA MET A 419 -26.24 -21.96 -16.46
C MET A 419 -24.93 -21.26 -16.86
N ARG A 420 -24.51 -21.40 -18.13
CA ARG A 420 -23.20 -20.97 -18.62
C ARG A 420 -23.34 -19.80 -19.58
N ILE A 421 -22.47 -18.80 -19.43
CA ILE A 421 -22.28 -17.70 -20.38
C ILE A 421 -20.82 -17.77 -20.85
N ALA A 422 -20.60 -17.95 -22.14
CA ALA A 422 -19.27 -17.93 -22.74
C ALA A 422 -19.00 -16.55 -23.33
N LEU A 423 -17.89 -15.91 -22.94
CA LEU A 423 -17.44 -14.63 -23.50
C LEU A 423 -16.58 -14.85 -24.75
N ARG A 424 -15.71 -15.86 -24.73
CA ARG A 424 -14.91 -16.33 -25.85
C ARG A 424 -14.51 -17.79 -25.67
#